data_AF-A0A972GVY6-F1
#
_entry.id   AF-A0A972GVY6-F1
#
_cell.length_a   1.000
_cell.length_b   1.000
_cell.length_c   1.000
_cell.angle_alpha   90.00
_cell.angle_beta   90.00
_cell.angle_gamma   90.00
#
_symmetry.space_group_name_H-M   'P 1'
#
loop_
_entity.id
_entity.type
_entity.pdbx_description
1 polymer ?
#
loop_
_entity_poly.entity_id
_entity_poly.type
_entity_poly.pdbx_seq_one_letter_code
_entity_poly.pdbx_strand_id
1 'polypeptide(L)'
;MSKQRTLQLDHQHNIVNTDTPISEPTKAQKKIHRGSLWTGPGVLLRLEGLMLLTMASYFYAQYGAGWLFFGLFILAPDLSMVGYIANPRVGAIIYNIFHTYVLPTILIVSGIVIGSSLMISLALIWFAHIGMDRLFGYGLKYMSAFKNTHLNRV
;
A
#
# COMPACT_ATOMS: atom_id res chain seq x y z
N MET A 1 9.06 -81.19 1.05
CA MET A 1 7.96 -80.35 0.50
C MET A 1 8.42 -78.91 0.48
N SER A 2 8.79 -78.41 -0.69
CA SER A 2 9.24 -77.04 -0.95
C SER A 2 8.02 -76.13 -1.09
N LYS A 3 7.94 -75.03 -0.34
CA LYS A 3 6.98 -73.94 -0.60
C LYS A 3 7.75 -72.72 -1.08
N GLN A 4 7.38 -72.32 -2.28
CA GLN A 4 7.99 -71.29 -3.11
C GLN A 4 7.86 -69.89 -2.47
N ARG A 5 8.90 -69.08 -2.66
CA ARG A 5 8.86 -67.62 -2.53
C ARG A 5 7.91 -67.07 -3.59
N THR A 6 6.88 -66.33 -3.17
CA THR A 6 6.15 -65.40 -4.05
C THR A 6 6.62 -64.00 -3.71
N LEU A 7 7.32 -63.36 -4.66
CA LEU A 7 7.65 -61.95 -4.62
C LEU A 7 6.35 -61.16 -4.83
N GLN A 8 5.84 -60.51 -3.79
CA GLN A 8 4.91 -59.40 -3.94
C GLN A 8 5.70 -58.11 -3.75
N LEU A 9 5.83 -57.36 -4.84
CA LEU A 9 6.25 -55.97 -4.81
C LEU A 9 5.10 -55.17 -4.21
N ASP A 10 5.16 -54.90 -2.90
CA ASP A 10 4.25 -53.95 -2.28
C ASP A 10 4.78 -52.53 -2.55
N HIS A 11 4.08 -51.85 -3.43
CA HIS A 11 4.28 -50.48 -3.84
C HIS A 11 3.72 -49.53 -2.76
N GLN A 12 4.12 -49.70 -1.50
CA GLN A 12 3.59 -48.89 -0.41
C GLN A 12 4.30 -47.52 -0.39
N HIS A 13 3.57 -46.53 -0.89
CA HIS A 13 3.80 -45.10 -0.71
C HIS A 13 4.31 -44.80 0.70
N ASN A 14 5.49 -44.18 0.81
CA ASN A 14 5.89 -43.47 2.02
C ASN A 14 5.06 -42.19 2.11
N ILE A 15 3.84 -42.33 2.65
CA ILE A 15 3.00 -41.21 3.07
C ILE A 15 3.75 -40.50 4.20
N VAL A 16 4.34 -39.35 3.89
CA VAL A 16 4.82 -38.39 4.89
C VAL A 16 3.62 -38.05 5.78
N ASN A 17 3.61 -38.54 7.01
CA ASN A 17 2.67 -38.11 8.04
C ASN A 17 2.86 -36.60 8.25
N THR A 18 1.88 -35.80 7.88
CA THR A 18 1.87 -34.34 8.03
C THR A 18 1.45 -33.87 9.42
N ASP A 19 1.32 -34.78 10.39
CA ASP A 19 0.75 -34.49 11.71
C ASP A 19 1.78 -34.05 12.75
N THR A 20 3.00 -33.68 12.33
CA THR A 20 3.94 -33.00 13.23
C THR A 20 3.35 -31.65 13.65
N PRO A 21 3.11 -31.40 14.96
CA PRO A 21 2.75 -30.09 15.44
C PRO A 21 3.88 -29.15 15.04
N ILE A 22 3.54 -28.05 14.35
CA ILE A 22 4.52 -27.03 13.98
C ILE A 22 5.09 -26.50 15.30
N SER A 23 6.29 -26.95 15.67
CA SER A 23 6.95 -26.53 16.90
C SER A 23 7.06 -25.01 16.90
N GLU A 24 6.63 -24.35 17.98
CA GLU A 24 6.68 -22.89 18.06
C GLU A 24 8.09 -22.38 17.72
N PRO A 25 8.20 -21.37 16.85
CA PRO A 25 9.50 -20.88 16.42
C PRO A 25 10.28 -20.35 17.63
N THR A 26 11.49 -20.87 17.83
CA THR A 26 12.36 -20.47 18.94
C THR A 26 12.66 -18.97 18.92
N LYS A 27 12.93 -18.37 20.09
CA LYS A 27 13.25 -16.94 20.22
C LYS A 27 14.37 -16.48 19.27
N ALA A 28 15.30 -17.38 18.94
CA ALA A 28 16.35 -17.15 17.95
C ALA A 28 15.79 -17.00 16.52
N GLN A 29 14.88 -17.88 16.09
CA GLN A 29 14.20 -17.75 14.79
C GLN A 29 13.32 -16.49 14.70
N LYS A 30 12.66 -16.12 15.80
CA LYS A 30 11.91 -14.84 15.88
C LYS A 30 12.82 -13.62 15.75
N LYS A 31 14.07 -13.71 16.19
CA LYS A 31 15.08 -12.65 16.06
C LYS A 31 15.65 -12.56 14.64
N ILE A 32 15.80 -13.69 13.95
CA ILE A 32 16.30 -13.74 12.55
C ILE A 32 15.27 -13.18 11.57
N HIS A 33 13.96 -13.40 11.78
CA HIS A 33 12.90 -12.78 10.97
C HIS A 33 12.75 -11.26 11.17
N ARG A 34 13.40 -10.68 12.19
CA ARG A 34 13.53 -9.23 12.39
C ARG A 34 14.81 -8.66 11.76
N GLY A 35 15.57 -9.47 11.03
CA GLY A 35 16.76 -9.05 10.30
C GLY A 35 16.38 -8.19 9.10
N SER A 36 16.77 -6.92 9.16
CA SER A 36 16.51 -5.83 8.20
C SER A 36 15.10 -5.22 8.24
N LEU A 37 14.82 -4.51 9.34
CA LEU A 37 13.76 -3.48 9.37
C LEU A 37 13.94 -2.41 8.28
N TRP A 38 15.18 -2.22 7.79
CA TRP A 38 15.55 -1.18 6.82
C TRP A 38 15.23 -1.53 5.35
N THR A 39 15.07 -2.82 5.01
CA THR A 39 14.71 -3.26 3.64
C THR A 39 13.28 -3.78 3.54
N GLY A 40 12.45 -3.56 4.57
CA GLY A 40 11.04 -3.94 4.53
C GLY A 40 10.26 -3.10 3.51
N PRO A 41 9.30 -3.68 2.74
CA PRO A 41 8.49 -2.95 1.76
C PRO A 41 7.83 -1.67 2.32
N GLY A 42 7.50 -1.67 3.62
CA GLY A 42 6.89 -0.50 4.28
C GLY A 42 7.86 0.67 4.52
N VAL A 43 9.15 0.42 4.78
CA VAL A 43 10.13 1.51 4.94
C VAL A 43 10.41 2.16 3.59
N LEU A 44 10.50 1.35 2.53
CA LEU A 44 10.65 1.86 1.17
C LEU A 44 9.46 2.75 0.78
N LEU A 45 8.22 2.29 1.00
CA LEU A 45 7.03 3.09 0.70
C LEU A 45 6.97 4.42 1.47
N ARG A 46 7.44 4.44 2.73
CA ARG A 46 7.49 5.67 3.53
C ARG A 46 8.55 6.63 3.02
N LEU A 47 9.71 6.13 2.57
CA LEU A 47 10.74 6.95 1.95
C LEU A 47 10.27 7.51 0.60
N GLU A 48 9.58 6.71 -0.21
CA GLU A 48 8.92 7.17 -1.44
C GLU A 48 7.87 8.26 -1.12
N GLY A 49 7.05 8.05 -0.10
CA GLY A 49 6.07 9.03 0.38
C GLY A 49 6.73 10.34 0.83
N LEU A 50 7.82 10.25 1.60
CA LEU A 50 8.60 11.40 2.04
C LEU A 50 9.20 12.16 0.85
N MET A 51 9.82 11.45 -0.09
CA MET A 51 10.40 12.04 -1.28
C MET A 51 9.33 12.75 -2.12
N LEU A 52 8.17 12.12 -2.29
CA LEU A 52 7.07 12.71 -3.03
C LEU A 52 6.50 13.95 -2.32
N LEU A 53 6.29 13.88 -1.01
CA LEU A 53 5.79 15.00 -0.20
C LEU A 53 6.75 16.20 -0.27
N THR A 54 8.04 15.96 -0.09
CA THR A 54 9.07 17.02 -0.11
C THR A 54 9.20 17.63 -1.50
N MET A 55 9.24 16.80 -2.55
CA MET A 55 9.37 17.29 -3.93
C MET A 55 8.11 18.04 -4.39
N ALA A 56 6.92 17.54 -4.08
CA ALA A 56 5.67 18.22 -4.39
C ALA A 56 5.56 19.56 -3.65
N SER A 57 5.93 19.60 -2.36
CA SER A 57 5.94 20.84 -1.57
C SER A 57 6.96 21.85 -2.09
N TYR A 58 8.15 21.39 -2.51
CA TYR A 58 9.16 22.25 -3.12
C TYR A 58 8.67 22.89 -4.41
N PHE A 59 8.12 22.11 -5.34
CA PHE A 59 7.56 22.65 -6.58
C PHE A 59 6.36 23.56 -6.30
N TYR A 60 5.53 23.24 -5.31
CA TYR A 60 4.43 24.11 -4.91
C TYR A 60 4.93 25.45 -4.36
N ALA A 61 6.04 25.47 -3.63
CA ALA A 61 6.63 26.74 -3.16
C ALA A 61 7.08 27.65 -4.32
N GLN A 62 7.40 27.08 -5.49
CA GLN A 62 7.82 27.84 -6.68
C GLN A 62 6.64 28.28 -7.57
N TYR A 63 5.63 27.41 -7.74
CA TYR A 63 4.56 27.60 -8.74
C TYR A 63 3.16 27.75 -8.12
N GLY A 64 3.04 27.62 -6.81
CA GLY A 64 1.77 27.51 -6.09
C GLY A 64 1.09 28.84 -5.78
N ALA A 65 -0.20 28.75 -5.46
CA ALA A 65 -1.05 29.89 -5.11
C ALA A 65 -0.94 30.33 -3.63
N GLY A 66 0.18 30.06 -2.96
CA GLY A 66 0.44 30.40 -1.56
C GLY A 66 0.11 29.30 -0.54
N TRP A 67 0.70 29.40 0.65
CA TRP A 67 0.66 28.34 1.68
C TRP A 67 -0.71 28.15 2.35
N LEU A 68 -1.55 29.18 2.43
CA LEU A 68 -2.92 29.04 2.92
C LEU A 68 -3.76 28.15 1.98
N PHE A 69 -3.62 28.35 0.66
CA PHE A 69 -4.30 27.54 -0.34
C PHE A 69 -3.84 26.08 -0.27
N PHE A 70 -2.55 25.86 -0.07
CA PHE A 70 -1.97 24.52 0.17
C PHE A 70 -2.59 23.85 1.39
N GLY A 71 -2.58 24.51 2.55
CA GLY A 71 -3.10 23.96 3.79
C GLY A 71 -4.60 23.66 3.75
N LEU A 72 -5.38 24.44 3.00
CA LEU A 72 -6.81 24.22 2.86
C LEU A 72 -7.14 23.01 1.97
N PHE A 73 -6.43 22.86 0.85
CA PHE A 73 -6.72 21.82 -0.15
C PHE A 73 -5.98 20.51 0.09
N ILE A 74 -5.02 20.45 1.00
CA ILE A 74 -4.30 19.20 1.30
C ILE A 74 -5.22 18.11 1.85
N LEU A 75 -6.36 18.47 2.44
CA LEU A 75 -7.37 17.52 2.91
C LEU A 75 -8.50 17.25 1.90
N ALA A 76 -8.47 17.91 0.72
CA ALA A 76 -9.52 17.75 -0.28
C ALA A 76 -9.66 16.31 -0.81
N PRO A 77 -8.57 15.54 -1.06
CA PRO A 77 -8.71 14.17 -1.52
C PRO A 77 -9.37 13.24 -0.49
N ASP A 78 -9.24 13.53 0.81
CA ASP A 78 -9.89 12.78 1.90
C ASP A 78 -11.40 12.96 1.96
N LEU A 79 -11.94 14.01 1.34
CA LEU A 79 -13.39 14.20 1.24
C LEU A 79 -14.07 13.05 0.46
N SER A 80 -13.29 12.30 -0.33
CA SER A 80 -13.70 11.03 -0.94
C SER A 80 -14.24 10.00 0.07
N MET A 81 -13.89 10.13 1.35
CA MET A 81 -14.41 9.28 2.43
C MET A 81 -15.92 9.42 2.66
N VAL A 82 -16.57 10.48 2.16
CA VAL A 82 -18.03 10.61 2.19
C VAL A 82 -18.73 9.45 1.45
N GLY A 83 -18.07 8.82 0.48
CA GLY A 83 -18.58 7.64 -0.21
C GLY A 83 -18.87 6.44 0.70
N TYR A 84 -18.27 6.40 1.90
CA TYR A 84 -18.55 5.36 2.90
C TYR A 84 -19.94 5.47 3.51
N ILE A 85 -20.60 6.64 3.44
CA ILE A 85 -21.97 6.82 3.95
C ILE A 85 -22.96 5.98 3.12
N ALA A 86 -22.72 5.86 1.81
CA ALA A 86 -23.59 5.08 0.93
C ALA A 86 -23.36 3.57 1.07
N ASN A 87 -22.09 3.12 0.98
CA ASN A 87 -21.73 1.71 1.12
C ASN A 87 -20.21 1.57 1.36
N PRO A 88 -19.76 0.70 2.29
CA PRO A 88 -18.34 0.44 2.52
C PRO A 88 -17.54 0.03 1.28
N ARG A 89 -18.16 -0.72 0.34
CA ARG A 89 -17.52 -1.11 -0.92
C ARG A 89 -17.33 0.06 -1.87
N VAL A 90 -18.36 0.89 -2.00
CA VAL A 90 -18.34 2.09 -2.86
C VAL A 90 -17.34 3.12 -2.29
N GLY A 91 -17.36 3.33 -0.97
CA GLY A 91 -16.39 4.19 -0.28
C GLY A 91 -14.95 3.75 -0.49
N ALA A 92 -14.66 2.44 -0.40
CA ALA A 92 -13.31 1.92 -0.64
C ALA A 92 -12.84 2.12 -2.09
N ILE A 93 -13.73 1.92 -3.07
CA ILE A 93 -13.41 2.15 -4.49
C ILE A 93 -13.12 3.62 -4.73
N ILE A 94 -14.02 4.52 -4.29
CA ILE A 94 -13.85 5.96 -4.48
C ILE A 94 -12.57 6.45 -3.79
N TYR A 95 -12.35 6.06 -2.53
CA TYR A 95 -11.13 6.41 -1.81
C TYR A 95 -9.87 5.97 -2.57
N ASN A 96 -9.83 4.71 -3.02
CA ASN A 96 -8.67 4.20 -3.75
C ASN A 96 -8.43 4.95 -5.07
N ILE A 97 -9.47 5.33 -5.81
CA ILE A 97 -9.36 6.12 -7.04
C ILE A 97 -8.67 7.46 -6.75
N PHE A 98 -9.12 8.18 -5.71
CA PHE A 98 -8.55 9.47 -5.30
C PHE A 98 -7.13 9.37 -4.71
N HIS A 99 -6.73 8.18 -4.25
CA HIS A 99 -5.40 7.91 -3.70
C HIS A 99 -4.47 7.19 -4.71
N THR A 100 -4.84 7.15 -5.98
CA THR A 100 -3.93 6.75 -7.06
C THR A 100 -3.13 7.94 -7.58
N TYR A 101 -1.96 7.68 -8.19
CA TYR A 101 -1.19 8.71 -8.89
C TYR A 101 -1.76 9.09 -10.26
N VAL A 102 -2.72 8.31 -10.78
CA VAL A 102 -3.24 8.49 -12.14
C VAL A 102 -3.92 9.85 -12.28
N LEU A 103 -4.84 10.17 -11.36
CA LEU A 103 -5.58 11.43 -11.38
C LEU A 103 -4.69 12.67 -11.22
N PRO A 104 -3.80 12.78 -10.22
CA PRO A 104 -2.93 13.95 -10.10
C PRO A 104 -1.93 14.04 -11.27
N THR A 105 -1.51 12.93 -11.86
CA THR A 105 -0.66 12.95 -13.07
C THR A 105 -1.41 13.51 -14.28
N ILE A 106 -2.65 13.08 -14.52
CA ILE A 106 -3.48 13.64 -15.60
C ILE A 106 -3.69 15.13 -15.36
N LEU A 107 -3.93 15.54 -14.12
CA LEU A 107 -4.18 16.93 -13.76
C LEU A 107 -2.94 17.82 -13.99
N ILE A 108 -1.75 17.38 -13.56
CA ILE A 108 -0.52 18.16 -13.76
C ILE A 108 -0.15 18.26 -15.23
N VAL A 109 -0.29 17.18 -16.01
CA VAL A 109 -0.01 17.19 -17.45
C VAL A 109 -0.98 18.12 -18.17
N SER A 110 -2.27 18.06 -17.85
CA SER A 110 -3.27 18.98 -18.41
C SER A 110 -2.96 20.43 -18.05
N GLY A 111 -2.56 20.69 -16.81
CA GLY A 111 -2.14 22.02 -16.36
C GLY A 111 -0.94 22.56 -17.12
N ILE A 112 0.06 21.72 -17.41
CA ILE A 112 1.22 22.09 -18.22
C ILE A 112 0.80 22.40 -19.67
N VAL A 113 -0.01 21.55 -20.29
CA VAL A 113 -0.47 21.71 -21.69
C VAL A 113 -1.31 22.98 -21.87
N ILE A 114 -2.18 23.28 -20.91
CA ILE A 114 -3.07 24.45 -20.94
C ILE A 114 -2.37 25.72 -20.43
N GLY A 115 -1.23 25.58 -19.73
CA GLY A 115 -0.52 26.70 -19.09
C GLY A 115 -1.23 27.20 -17.82
N SER A 116 -2.03 26.37 -17.16
CA SER A 116 -2.79 26.74 -15.96
C SER A 116 -1.99 26.50 -14.68
N SER A 117 -1.52 27.58 -14.04
CA SER A 117 -0.86 27.54 -12.74
C SER A 117 -1.76 26.97 -11.63
N LEU A 118 -3.07 27.19 -11.73
CA LEU A 118 -4.05 26.63 -10.79
C LEU A 118 -4.10 25.10 -10.86
N MET A 119 -4.16 24.52 -12.06
CA MET A 119 -4.19 23.06 -12.22
C MET A 119 -2.89 22.42 -11.74
N ILE A 120 -1.75 23.06 -12.02
CA ILE A 120 -0.43 22.63 -11.50
C ILE A 120 -0.43 22.68 -9.97
N SER A 121 -0.91 23.77 -9.38
CA SER A 121 -1.01 23.94 -7.92
C SER A 121 -1.86 22.84 -7.27
N LEU A 122 -3.05 22.58 -7.82
CA LEU A 122 -3.95 21.54 -7.33
C LEU A 122 -3.33 20.15 -7.45
N ALA A 123 -2.66 19.85 -8.56
CA ALA A 123 -2.00 18.56 -8.74
C ALA A 123 -0.83 18.37 -7.76
N LEU A 124 -0.03 19.41 -7.51
CA LEU A 124 1.07 19.37 -6.55
C LEU A 124 0.56 19.17 -5.11
N ILE A 125 -0.52 19.85 -4.71
CA ILE A 125 -1.18 19.61 -3.42
C ILE A 125 -1.65 18.17 -3.31
N TRP A 126 -2.23 17.63 -4.38
CA TRP A 126 -2.71 16.24 -4.41
C TRP A 126 -1.56 15.22 -4.31
N PHE A 127 -0.45 15.42 -5.03
CA PHE A 127 0.75 14.60 -4.86
C PHE A 127 1.33 14.68 -3.45
N ALA A 128 1.36 15.89 -2.86
CA ALA A 128 1.81 16.08 -1.48
C ALA A 128 0.92 15.31 -0.48
N HIS A 129 -0.39 15.36 -0.65
CA HIS A 129 -1.33 14.60 0.16
C HIS A 129 -1.08 13.07 0.06
N ILE A 130 -0.96 12.51 -1.15
CA ILE A 130 -0.68 11.06 -1.31
C ILE A 130 0.69 10.70 -0.70
N GLY A 131 1.69 11.57 -0.84
CA GLY A 131 3.01 11.38 -0.22
C GLY A 131 2.95 11.38 1.30
N MET A 132 2.16 12.29 1.88
CA MET A 132 1.91 12.39 3.32
C MET A 132 1.25 11.11 3.86
N ASP A 133 0.23 10.62 3.18
CA ASP A 133 -0.46 9.37 3.55
C ASP A 133 0.49 8.18 3.60
N ARG A 134 1.32 8.03 2.56
CA ARG A 134 2.32 6.95 2.48
C ARG A 134 3.41 7.07 3.54
N LEU A 135 3.83 8.30 3.85
CA LEU A 135 4.80 8.57 4.93
C LEU A 135 4.25 8.12 6.29
N PHE A 136 2.98 8.38 6.58
CA PHE A 136 2.33 7.93 7.81
C PHE A 136 1.97 6.44 7.80
N GLY A 137 2.11 5.76 6.66
CA GLY A 137 1.83 4.33 6.50
C GLY A 137 0.37 4.03 6.16
N TYR A 138 -0.38 5.03 5.71
CA TYR A 138 -1.64 4.83 5.02
C TYR A 138 -1.36 4.39 3.58
N GLY A 139 -2.19 3.49 3.08
CA GLY A 139 -2.07 2.93 1.73
C GLY A 139 -3.44 2.52 1.21
N LEU A 140 -3.48 2.01 -0.03
CA LEU A 140 -4.72 1.56 -0.66
C LEU A 140 -5.46 0.57 0.25
N LYS A 141 -6.77 0.79 0.41
CA LYS A 141 -7.64 0.01 1.30
C LYS A 141 -8.09 -1.26 0.57
N TYR A 142 -7.95 -2.42 1.20
CA TYR A 142 -8.47 -3.67 0.63
C TYR A 142 -9.98 -3.80 0.82
N MET A 143 -10.64 -4.38 -0.17
CA MET A 143 -12.11 -4.55 -0.21
C MET A 143 -12.67 -5.51 0.86
N SER A 144 -11.85 -6.24 1.63
CA SER A 144 -12.35 -7.33 2.49
C SER A 144 -12.71 -6.93 3.92
N ALA A 145 -12.25 -5.79 4.43
CA ALA A 145 -12.67 -5.25 5.72
C ALA A 145 -12.04 -3.86 5.88
N PHE A 146 -12.72 -2.97 6.60
CA PHE A 146 -12.29 -1.62 6.98
C PHE A 146 -10.90 -1.52 7.62
N LYS A 147 -10.27 -2.66 7.92
CA LYS A 147 -9.12 -2.84 8.80
C LYS A 147 -7.93 -3.56 8.16
N ASN A 148 -8.03 -3.95 6.88
CA ASN A 148 -6.90 -4.52 6.14
C ASN A 148 -6.38 -3.50 5.13
N THR A 149 -5.21 -2.93 5.38
CA THR A 149 -4.42 -2.27 4.33
C THR A 149 -3.25 -3.17 3.95
N HIS A 150 -2.61 -2.91 2.81
CA HIS A 150 -1.38 -3.61 2.39
C HIS A 150 -0.20 -3.41 3.33
N LEU A 151 -0.30 -2.48 4.29
CA LEU A 151 0.75 -2.14 5.24
C LEU A 151 0.46 -2.63 6.66
N ASN A 152 -0.81 -2.82 7.05
CA ASN A 152 -1.14 -3.41 8.35
C ASN A 152 -2.56 -3.98 8.42
N ARG A 153 -2.75 -4.98 9.28
CA ARG A 153 -4.07 -5.45 9.74
C ARG A 153 -4.31 -4.87 11.12
N VAL A 154 -5.37 -4.06 11.28
CA VAL A 154 -5.86 -3.56 12.58
C VAL A 154 -7.13 -4.26 13.01
#